data_AF-I9ASM6-F1
#
_entry.id   AF-I9ASM6-F1
#
_cell.length_a   1.000
_cell.length_b   1.000
_cell.length_c   1.000
_cell.angle_alpha   90.00
_cell.angle_beta   90.00
_cell.angle_gamma   90.00
#
_symmetry.space_group_name_H-M   'P 1'
#
loop_
_entity.id
_entity.type
_entity.pdbx_description
1 polymer ?
#
loop_
_entity_poly.entity_id
_entity_poly.type
_entity_poly.pdbx_seq_one_letter_code
_entity_poly.pdbx_strand_id
1 'polypeptide(L)'
;MKKVLAWTVLLVLVLVIVIPILVIGGFHGEPRQGGSAKMAKGDHIIIKVYFHEQQKIVEMKLEDYLKGVVAAEMPAEFELEALKAQAVAARTYAVKNMTAFGGSGLAEQPGADVSTDYKQSQAWANEETLKKRWGSNYTKFWNKISKAVEETSGEVATYNGEFIQAVYHSTSGERTASAKEVWGFDYPYLQSIPCTWDQKSPRYYDKKEFSFAQVEQLLGPETQVVAAMQNNSSGAMAILNTTESGRVGQIRIGSKVLSGAEVREKLDLRSNNFNVELKDNKIVVNTIGYGHGVGLCQYGANGMAKEGMDYRQIITKYYTGVALKNINAY
;
A
#
# COMPACT_ATOMS: atom_id res chain seq x y z
N MET A 1 -31.50 42.55 -62.00
CA MET A 1 -30.37 42.94 -61.13
C MET A 1 -30.79 43.28 -59.70
N LYS A 2 -31.75 44.19 -59.46
CA LYS A 2 -32.19 44.58 -58.09
C LYS A 2 -32.71 43.41 -57.22
N LYS A 3 -33.45 42.46 -57.81
CA LYS A 3 -33.95 41.27 -57.08
C LYS A 3 -32.82 40.32 -56.68
N VAL A 4 -31.86 40.07 -57.58
CA VAL A 4 -30.70 39.20 -57.30
C VAL A 4 -29.82 39.81 -56.20
N LEU A 5 -29.62 41.14 -56.23
CA LEU A 5 -28.88 41.86 -55.19
C LEU A 5 -29.59 41.81 -53.82
N ALA A 6 -30.93 41.87 -53.80
CA ALA A 6 -31.68 41.74 -52.56
C ALA A 6 -31.57 40.32 -51.96
N TRP A 7 -31.61 39.28 -52.80
CA TRP A 7 -31.44 37.90 -52.36
C TRP A 7 -30.02 37.61 -51.89
N THR A 8 -28.98 38.16 -52.53
CA THR A 8 -27.60 38.00 -52.06
C THR A 8 -27.34 38.73 -50.75
N VAL A 9 -27.88 39.94 -50.56
CA VAL A 9 -27.76 40.68 -49.29
C VAL A 9 -28.50 39.96 -48.15
N LEU A 10 -29.69 39.41 -48.42
CA LEU A 10 -30.44 38.62 -47.43
C LEU A 10 -29.66 37.35 -47.03
N LEU A 11 -29.05 36.66 -48.01
CA LEU A 11 -28.31 35.42 -47.77
C LEU A 11 -27.00 35.68 -46.98
N VAL A 12 -26.33 36.80 -47.24
CA VAL A 12 -25.17 37.25 -46.45
C VAL A 12 -25.59 37.63 -45.02
N LEU A 13 -26.71 38.31 -44.83
CA LEU A 13 -27.25 38.61 -43.49
C LEU A 13 -27.57 37.35 -42.70
N VAL A 14 -28.15 36.32 -43.34
CA VAL A 14 -28.43 35.03 -42.68
C VAL A 14 -27.13 34.31 -42.31
N LEU A 15 -26.13 34.26 -43.20
CA LEU A 15 -24.85 33.60 -42.93
C LEU A 15 -24.02 34.31 -41.84
N VAL A 16 -24.02 35.66 -41.83
CA VAL A 16 -23.15 36.45 -40.94
C VAL A 16 -23.80 36.78 -39.60
N ILE A 17 -25.15 36.79 -39.51
CA ILE A 17 -25.85 37.14 -38.27
C ILE A 17 -26.53 35.91 -37.67
N VAL A 18 -27.30 35.15 -38.45
CA VAL A 18 -28.14 34.08 -37.91
C VAL A 18 -27.31 32.85 -37.52
N ILE A 19 -26.29 32.48 -38.31
CA ILE A 19 -25.41 31.34 -37.97
C ILE A 19 -24.59 31.61 -36.70
N PRO A 20 -23.89 32.75 -36.51
CA PRO A 20 -23.22 33.00 -35.25
C PRO A 20 -24.20 33.14 -34.07
N ILE A 21 -25.42 33.65 -34.25
CA ILE A 21 -26.43 33.65 -33.18
C ILE A 21 -26.88 32.22 -32.82
N LEU A 22 -26.99 31.30 -33.78
CA LEU A 22 -27.29 29.88 -33.50
C LEU A 22 -26.10 29.13 -32.88
N VAL A 23 -24.86 29.48 -33.26
CA VAL A 23 -23.63 28.96 -32.64
C VAL A 23 -23.45 29.52 -31.22
N ILE A 24 -23.80 30.78 -30.97
CA ILE A 24 -23.75 31.40 -29.64
C ILE A 24 -24.95 30.96 -28.77
N GLY A 25 -26.14 30.77 -29.37
CA GLY A 25 -27.38 30.37 -28.72
C GLY A 25 -27.46 28.87 -28.41
N GLY A 26 -26.77 28.01 -29.18
CA GLY A 26 -26.62 26.58 -28.92
C GLY A 26 -25.56 26.24 -27.85
N PHE A 27 -24.82 27.24 -27.37
CA PHE A 27 -23.82 27.13 -26.30
C PHE A 27 -24.28 27.79 -24.98
N HIS A 28 -25.59 27.86 -24.73
CA HIS A 28 -26.09 27.93 -23.35
C HIS A 28 -26.27 26.51 -22.81
N GLY A 29 -25.15 25.79 -22.70
CA GLY A 29 -25.03 24.87 -21.58
C GLY A 29 -25.16 25.74 -20.34
N GLU A 30 -26.13 25.44 -19.47
CA GLU A 30 -26.14 26.00 -18.13
C GLU A 30 -24.71 25.97 -17.60
N PRO A 31 -24.21 27.03 -16.95
CA PRO A 31 -23.00 26.89 -16.19
C PRO A 31 -23.33 25.78 -15.20
N ARG A 32 -22.80 24.57 -15.46
CA ARG A 32 -22.59 23.59 -14.42
C ARG A 32 -21.96 24.43 -13.34
N GLN A 33 -22.72 24.66 -12.26
CA GLN A 33 -22.13 25.11 -11.03
C GLN A 33 -20.97 24.15 -10.86
N GLY A 34 -19.76 24.66 -11.15
CA GLY A 34 -18.54 24.02 -10.73
C GLY A 34 -18.79 23.94 -9.25
N GLY A 35 -19.15 22.73 -8.78
CA GLY A 35 -19.13 22.44 -7.38
C GLY A 35 -17.78 23.00 -6.96
N SER A 36 -17.81 24.00 -6.08
CA SER A 36 -16.58 24.47 -5.49
C SER A 36 -15.99 23.19 -4.94
N ALA A 37 -14.96 22.68 -5.63
CA ALA A 37 -14.13 21.66 -5.08
C ALA A 37 -13.56 22.40 -3.88
N LYS A 38 -14.21 22.24 -2.72
CA LYS A 38 -13.64 22.61 -1.44
C LYS A 38 -12.25 22.03 -1.54
N MET A 39 -11.24 22.88 -1.76
CA MET A 39 -9.86 22.44 -1.94
C MET A 39 -9.61 21.42 -0.85
N ALA A 40 -9.33 20.18 -1.25
CA ALA A 40 -9.26 19.11 -0.29
C ALA A 40 -8.15 19.50 0.68
N LYS A 41 -8.46 19.47 1.98
CA LYS A 41 -7.61 19.99 3.05
C LYS A 41 -6.35 19.12 3.13
N GLY A 42 -5.35 19.40 2.27
CA GLY A 42 -4.16 18.59 2.05
C GLY A 42 -3.55 18.78 0.64
N ASP A 43 -4.34 19.30 -0.32
CA ASP A 43 -3.94 19.50 -1.73
C ASP A 43 -2.78 20.48 -1.96
N HIS A 44 -2.41 21.27 -0.95
CA HIS A 44 -1.31 22.24 -1.01
C HIS A 44 0.00 21.70 -0.43
N ILE A 45 -0.03 20.53 0.21
CA ILE A 45 1.16 19.91 0.79
C ILE A 45 1.95 19.24 -0.34
N ILE A 46 3.23 19.60 -0.46
CA ILE A 46 4.16 19.03 -1.44
C ILE A 46 5.03 17.98 -0.75
N ILE A 47 5.11 16.80 -1.35
CA ILE A 47 5.96 15.70 -0.92
C ILE A 47 7.10 15.48 -1.93
N LYS A 48 8.30 15.19 -1.44
CA LYS A 48 9.49 14.87 -2.25
C LYS A 48 9.63 13.35 -2.34
N VAL A 49 9.34 12.79 -3.51
CA VAL A 49 9.31 11.34 -3.71
C VAL A 49 10.51 10.89 -4.53
N TYR A 50 11.29 9.95 -4.01
CA TYR A 50 12.34 9.27 -4.77
C TYR A 50 11.73 8.17 -5.64
N PHE A 51 11.87 8.32 -6.95
CA PHE A 51 11.45 7.37 -7.96
C PHE A 51 12.58 6.38 -8.21
N HIS A 52 12.57 5.23 -7.52
CA HIS A 52 13.70 4.31 -7.48
C HIS A 52 14.12 3.76 -8.85
N GLU A 53 13.16 3.44 -9.73
CA GLU A 53 13.46 2.97 -11.10
C GLU A 53 14.09 4.06 -11.97
N GLN A 54 13.72 5.33 -11.77
CA GLN A 54 14.22 6.47 -12.55
C GLN A 54 15.38 7.20 -11.85
N GLN A 55 15.74 6.78 -10.64
CA GLN A 55 16.77 7.37 -9.79
C GLN A 55 16.68 8.89 -9.66
N LYS A 56 15.48 9.43 -9.48
CA LYS A 56 15.24 10.88 -9.38
C LYS A 56 14.25 11.24 -8.28
N ILE A 57 14.41 12.44 -7.71
CA ILE A 57 13.44 13.00 -6.77
C ILE A 57 12.45 13.86 -7.54
N VAL A 58 11.16 13.68 -7.28
CA VAL A 58 10.07 14.43 -7.90
C VAL A 58 9.19 15.01 -6.80
N GLU A 59 8.87 16.29 -6.95
CA GLU A 59 7.89 16.97 -6.10
C GLU A 59 6.49 16.80 -6.67
N MET A 60 5.53 16.45 -5.82
CA MET A 60 4.12 16.40 -6.19
C MET A 60 3.22 16.70 -5.00
N LYS A 61 1.93 16.96 -5.27
CA LYS A 61 0.93 17.09 -4.22
C LYS A 61 0.78 15.78 -3.47
N LEU A 62 0.70 15.86 -2.15
CA LEU A 62 0.54 14.71 -1.27
C LEU A 62 -0.67 13.85 -1.66
N GLU A 63 -1.81 14.48 -1.95
CA GLU A 63 -3.03 13.76 -2.33
C GLU A 63 -2.90 13.02 -3.69
N ASP A 64 -2.14 13.57 -4.65
CA ASP A 64 -1.86 12.90 -5.92
C ASP A 64 -0.90 11.71 -5.73
N TYR A 65 0.12 11.87 -4.88
CA TYR A 65 0.99 10.77 -4.46
C TYR A 65 0.17 9.62 -3.85
N LEU A 66 -0.75 9.94 -2.92
CA LEU A 66 -1.56 8.95 -2.21
C LEU A 66 -2.51 8.17 -3.12
N LYS A 67 -3.06 8.78 -4.17
CA LYS A 67 -3.84 8.04 -5.17
C LYS A 67 -3.01 6.94 -5.82
N GLY A 68 -1.75 7.24 -6.16
CA GLY A 68 -0.80 6.26 -6.69
C GLY A 68 -0.40 5.18 -5.67
N VAL A 69 -0.27 5.54 -4.39
CA VAL A 69 0.01 4.56 -3.31
C VAL A 69 -1.16 3.61 -3.12
N VAL A 70 -2.37 4.13 -2.88
CA VAL A 70 -3.56 3.30 -2.63
C VAL A 70 -3.83 2.38 -3.82
N ALA A 71 -3.62 2.86 -5.05
CA ALA A 71 -3.77 2.07 -6.27
C ALA A 71 -2.71 0.95 -6.43
N ALA A 72 -1.53 1.14 -5.86
CA ALA A 72 -0.45 0.15 -5.90
C ALA A 72 -0.56 -0.88 -4.77
N GLU A 73 -0.99 -0.45 -3.59
CA GLU A 73 -1.00 -1.23 -2.36
C GLU A 73 -2.24 -2.10 -2.17
N MET A 74 -3.41 -1.63 -2.61
CA MET A 74 -4.67 -2.35 -2.42
C MET A 74 -5.37 -2.68 -3.73
N PRO A 75 -6.01 -3.86 -3.84
CA PRO A 75 -6.90 -4.15 -4.96
C PRO A 75 -8.05 -3.13 -5.01
N ALA A 76 -8.30 -2.54 -6.18
CA ALA A 76 -9.32 -1.51 -6.36
C ALA A 76 -10.75 -2.03 -6.11
N GLU A 77 -10.93 -3.35 -6.17
CA GLU A 77 -12.17 -4.04 -5.86
C GLU A 77 -12.53 -4.00 -4.38
N PHE A 78 -11.56 -3.80 -3.47
CA PHE A 78 -11.81 -3.76 -2.02
C PHE A 78 -12.81 -2.69 -1.63
N GLU A 79 -13.50 -2.89 -0.52
CA GLU A 79 -14.52 -1.97 -0.03
C GLU A 79 -13.99 -0.54 0.12
N LEU A 80 -14.87 0.44 -0.11
CA LEU A 80 -14.47 1.86 -0.06
C LEU A 80 -13.88 2.24 1.30
N GLU A 81 -14.46 1.73 2.39
CA GLU A 81 -13.97 1.98 3.75
C GLU A 81 -12.59 1.37 4.02
N ALA A 82 -12.25 0.25 3.37
CA ALA A 82 -10.91 -0.32 3.44
C ALA A 82 -9.89 0.54 2.67
N LEU A 83 -10.27 1.03 1.47
CA LEU A 83 -9.44 1.96 0.69
C LEU A 83 -9.21 3.28 1.44
N LYS A 84 -10.22 3.79 2.15
CA LYS A 84 -10.11 4.97 3.02
C LYS A 84 -9.14 4.73 4.18
N ALA A 85 -9.23 3.57 4.84
CA ALA A 85 -8.30 3.23 5.92
C ALA A 85 -6.85 3.19 5.41
N GLN A 86 -6.61 2.62 4.23
CA GLN A 86 -5.29 2.65 3.60
C GLN A 86 -4.85 4.05 3.21
N ALA A 87 -5.74 4.92 2.72
CA ALA A 87 -5.40 6.31 2.42
C ALA A 87 -4.92 7.05 3.69
N VAL A 88 -5.61 6.87 4.83
CA VAL A 88 -5.19 7.45 6.12
C VAL A 88 -3.85 6.87 6.60
N ALA A 89 -3.67 5.55 6.53
CA ALA A 89 -2.41 4.91 6.92
C ALA A 89 -1.25 5.40 6.04
N ALA A 90 -1.43 5.43 4.72
CA ALA A 90 -0.42 5.87 3.77
C ALA A 90 -0.07 7.36 3.90
N ARG A 91 -1.07 8.20 4.16
CA ARG A 91 -0.86 9.64 4.45
C ARG A 91 -0.08 9.82 5.73
N THR A 92 -0.44 9.08 6.79
CA THR A 92 0.25 9.15 8.08
C THR A 92 1.71 8.70 7.94
N TYR A 93 1.96 7.60 7.21
CA TYR A 93 3.32 7.13 6.92
C TYR A 93 4.12 8.19 6.17
N ALA A 94 3.58 8.74 5.09
CA ALA A 94 4.26 9.77 4.30
C ALA A 94 4.61 10.98 5.16
N VAL A 95 3.63 11.52 5.89
CA VAL A 95 3.77 12.71 6.73
C VAL A 95 4.75 12.50 7.88
N LYS A 96 4.76 11.31 8.51
CA LYS A 96 5.74 10.96 9.55
C LYS A 96 7.19 11.03 9.03
N ASN A 97 7.41 10.72 7.75
CA ASN A 97 8.73 10.76 7.14
C ASN A 97 9.08 12.14 6.53
N MET A 98 8.07 12.98 6.25
CA MET A 98 8.28 14.28 5.62
C MET A 98 9.07 15.24 6.52
N THR A 99 10.14 15.80 5.95
CA THR A 99 10.99 16.79 6.62
C THR A 99 10.22 18.06 7.01
N ALA A 100 9.23 18.45 6.20
CA ALA A 100 8.33 19.57 6.48
C ALA A 100 7.52 19.41 7.78
N PHE A 101 7.35 18.17 8.26
CA PHE A 101 6.63 17.83 9.49
C PHE A 101 7.57 17.27 10.57
N GLY A 102 8.88 17.55 10.46
CA GLY A 102 9.88 17.09 11.43
C GLY A 102 10.32 15.64 11.29
N GLY A 103 9.93 14.97 10.19
CA GLY A 103 10.43 13.64 9.83
C GLY A 103 11.89 13.67 9.37
N SER A 104 12.54 12.51 9.37
CA SER A 104 13.95 12.37 8.96
C SER A 104 14.18 12.34 7.45
N GLY A 105 13.11 12.24 6.65
CA GLY A 105 13.20 11.85 5.25
C GLY A 105 13.79 10.46 5.06
N LEU A 106 14.18 10.16 3.82
CA LEU A 106 14.78 8.89 3.42
C LEU A 106 16.31 8.95 3.57
N ALA A 107 16.85 8.26 4.58
CA ALA A 107 18.27 8.29 4.90
C ALA A 107 19.17 7.87 3.72
N GLU A 108 18.75 6.85 2.96
CA GLU A 108 19.50 6.34 1.80
C GLU A 108 19.45 7.28 0.59
N GLN A 109 18.51 8.24 0.56
CA GLN A 109 18.35 9.21 -0.52
C GLN A 109 18.09 10.61 0.05
N PRO A 110 19.15 11.30 0.52
CA PRO A 110 19.02 12.63 1.11
C PRO A 110 18.24 13.60 0.22
N GLY A 111 17.23 14.26 0.80
CA GLY A 111 16.35 15.20 0.11
C GLY A 111 15.01 14.62 -0.35
N ALA A 112 14.82 13.30 -0.29
CA ALA A 112 13.52 12.66 -0.45
C ALA A 112 12.84 12.45 0.91
N ASP A 113 11.52 12.57 0.94
CA ASP A 113 10.70 12.21 2.10
C ASP A 113 10.37 10.71 2.09
N VAL A 114 10.09 10.13 0.92
CA VAL A 114 9.70 8.73 0.72
C VAL A 114 10.21 8.17 -0.61
N SER A 115 10.19 6.84 -0.77
CA SER A 115 10.51 6.12 -2.02
C SER A 115 9.26 5.50 -2.67
N THR A 116 9.31 5.26 -3.99
CA THR A 116 8.36 4.40 -4.70
C THR A 116 8.70 2.90 -4.61
N ASP A 117 9.84 2.55 -4.00
CA ASP A 117 10.18 1.15 -3.68
C ASP A 117 9.43 0.71 -2.41
N TYR A 118 8.60 -0.32 -2.54
CA TYR A 118 7.84 -0.90 -1.43
C TYR A 118 8.72 -1.53 -0.34
N LYS A 119 9.99 -1.82 -0.64
CA LYS A 119 10.96 -2.33 0.35
C LYS A 119 11.50 -1.23 1.26
N GLN A 120 11.53 0.00 0.76
CA GLN A 120 12.04 1.18 1.49
C GLN A 120 10.90 2.05 2.06
N SER A 121 9.76 2.09 1.39
CA SER A 121 8.64 2.95 1.76
C SER A 121 7.31 2.30 1.38
N GLN A 122 6.65 2.79 0.34
CA GLN A 122 5.31 2.37 -0.05
C GLN A 122 5.32 2.10 -1.56
N ALA A 123 4.59 1.08 -1.98
CA ALA A 123 4.37 0.85 -3.40
C ALA A 123 3.67 2.06 -4.02
N TRP A 124 4.05 2.43 -5.23
CA TRP A 124 3.42 3.52 -5.97
C TRP A 124 3.31 3.16 -7.45
N ALA A 125 2.19 3.51 -8.08
CA ALA A 125 1.95 3.23 -9.49
C ALA A 125 1.52 4.49 -10.23
N ASN A 126 2.15 4.75 -11.39
CA ASN A 126 1.75 5.83 -12.29
C ASN A 126 0.52 5.45 -13.11
N GLU A 127 -0.10 6.46 -13.73
CA GLU A 127 -1.26 6.32 -14.60
C GLU A 127 -1.06 5.31 -15.73
N GLU A 128 0.11 5.28 -16.37
CA GLU A 128 0.40 4.34 -17.46
C GLU A 128 0.31 2.88 -16.98
N THR A 129 0.95 2.59 -15.85
CA THR A 129 0.92 1.27 -15.21
C THR A 129 -0.50 0.87 -14.85
N LEU A 130 -1.29 1.81 -14.31
CA LEU A 130 -2.67 1.55 -13.90
C LEU A 130 -3.60 1.34 -15.09
N LYS A 131 -3.44 2.12 -16.18
CA LYS A 131 -4.19 1.91 -17.44
C LYS A 131 -3.91 0.54 -18.03
N LYS A 132 -2.64 0.12 -18.05
CA LYS A 132 -2.25 -1.21 -18.53
C LYS A 132 -2.82 -2.33 -17.64
N ARG A 133 -2.78 -2.15 -16.31
CA ARG A 133 -3.27 -3.13 -15.32
C ARG A 133 -4.78 -3.31 -15.38
N TRP A 134 -5.54 -2.22 -15.50
CA TRP A 134 -7.00 -2.24 -15.35
C TRP A 134 -7.76 -2.19 -16.67
N GLY A 135 -7.11 -1.81 -17.77
CA GLY A 135 -7.73 -1.73 -19.10
C GLY A 135 -9.00 -0.87 -19.07
N SER A 136 -10.11 -1.43 -19.54
CA SER A 136 -11.42 -0.76 -19.58
C SER A 136 -11.97 -0.40 -18.19
N ASN A 137 -11.50 -1.05 -17.11
CA ASN A 137 -11.92 -0.71 -15.74
C ASN A 137 -11.15 0.48 -15.15
N TYR A 138 -10.15 1.03 -15.85
CA TYR A 138 -9.28 2.10 -15.33
C TYR A 138 -10.08 3.24 -14.72
N THR A 139 -11.00 3.85 -15.48
CA THR A 139 -11.78 5.01 -15.01
C THR A 139 -12.61 4.68 -13.76
N LYS A 140 -13.22 3.49 -13.72
CA LYS A 140 -14.03 3.05 -12.58
C LYS A 140 -13.17 2.91 -11.32
N PHE A 141 -12.04 2.22 -11.42
CA PHE A 141 -11.16 1.97 -10.29
C PHE A 141 -10.43 3.22 -9.83
N TRP A 142 -9.93 4.02 -10.77
CA TRP A 142 -9.30 5.31 -10.48
C TRP A 142 -10.26 6.26 -9.76
N ASN A 143 -11.52 6.35 -10.19
CA ASN A 143 -12.52 7.20 -9.52
C ASN A 143 -12.82 6.71 -8.10
N LYS A 144 -12.92 5.39 -7.88
CA LYS A 144 -13.16 4.82 -6.55
C LYS A 144 -11.99 5.09 -5.59
N ILE A 145 -10.75 4.92 -6.07
CA ILE A 145 -9.54 5.19 -5.27
C ILE A 145 -9.39 6.68 -5.00
N SER A 146 -9.59 7.52 -6.02
CA SER A 146 -9.54 8.98 -5.86
C SER A 146 -10.56 9.45 -4.83
N LYS A 147 -11.79 8.91 -4.89
CA LYS A 147 -12.83 9.16 -3.89
C LYS A 147 -12.39 8.76 -2.47
N ALA A 148 -11.75 7.61 -2.28
CA ALA A 148 -11.27 7.19 -0.97
C ALA A 148 -10.21 8.14 -0.38
N VAL A 149 -9.29 8.60 -1.22
CA VAL A 149 -8.25 9.57 -0.84
C VAL A 149 -8.85 10.93 -0.53
N GLU A 150 -9.75 11.42 -1.39
CA GLU A 150 -10.40 12.74 -1.26
C GLU A 150 -11.34 12.81 -0.04
N GLU A 151 -12.15 11.78 0.22
CA GLU A 151 -13.03 11.72 1.39
C GLU A 151 -12.28 11.59 2.72
N THR A 152 -10.97 11.30 2.69
CA THR A 152 -10.08 11.26 3.86
C THR A 152 -8.99 12.34 3.81
N SER A 153 -9.18 13.37 2.97
CA SER A 153 -8.12 14.37 2.73
C SER A 153 -7.64 15.04 4.01
N GLY A 154 -6.31 15.08 4.13
CA GLY A 154 -5.60 15.59 5.29
C GLY A 154 -5.76 14.79 6.57
N GLU A 155 -6.45 13.65 6.58
CA GLU A 155 -6.62 12.88 7.79
C GLU A 155 -5.45 11.92 8.05
N VAL A 156 -4.94 11.97 9.28
CA VAL A 156 -3.78 11.25 9.77
C VAL A 156 -4.05 10.64 11.15
N ALA A 157 -3.38 9.54 11.47
CA ALA A 157 -3.43 8.89 12.78
C ALA A 157 -2.29 9.39 13.68
N THR A 158 -2.62 9.73 14.92
CA THR A 158 -1.65 10.21 15.91
C THR A 158 -1.79 9.48 17.24
N TYR A 159 -0.68 9.39 17.97
CA TYR A 159 -0.63 8.86 19.34
C TYR A 159 0.12 9.88 20.20
N ASN A 160 -0.49 10.32 21.30
CA ASN A 160 0.05 11.38 22.17
C ASN A 160 0.47 12.66 21.41
N GLY A 161 -0.26 13.02 20.36
CA GLY A 161 0.01 14.23 19.56
C GLY A 161 1.08 14.06 18.48
N GLU A 162 1.71 12.89 18.36
CA GLU A 162 2.69 12.62 17.31
C GLU A 162 2.12 11.71 16.23
N PHE A 163 2.52 11.91 14.96
CA PHE A 163 2.19 10.99 13.88
C PHE A 163 2.74 9.59 14.20
N ILE A 164 1.91 8.57 14.02
CA ILE A 164 2.32 7.18 14.26
C ILE A 164 3.18 6.63 13.13
N GLN A 165 3.94 5.57 13.42
CA GLN A 165 4.50 4.69 12.39
C GLN A 165 3.38 3.83 11.78
N ALA A 166 2.64 4.36 10.82
CA ALA A 166 1.46 3.74 10.20
C ALA A 166 1.81 2.64 9.17
N VAL A 167 2.51 1.60 9.61
CA VAL A 167 2.86 0.44 8.78
C VAL A 167 1.64 -0.46 8.52
N TYR A 168 1.66 -1.15 7.39
CA TYR A 168 0.57 -2.01 6.94
C TYR A 168 1.12 -3.16 6.08
N HIS A 169 0.34 -4.22 5.94
CA HIS A 169 0.73 -5.41 5.20
C HIS A 169 -0.49 -6.11 4.60
N SER A 170 -0.25 -7.07 3.69
CA SER A 170 -1.33 -7.70 2.94
C SER A 170 -2.23 -8.58 3.80
N THR A 171 -1.67 -9.63 4.42
CA THR A 171 -2.43 -10.67 5.13
C THR A 171 -1.65 -11.07 6.39
N SER A 172 -2.30 -11.05 7.56
CA SER A 172 -1.68 -11.28 8.86
C SER A 172 -1.50 -12.76 9.19
N GLY A 173 -2.42 -13.61 8.73
CA GLY A 173 -2.68 -14.90 9.38
C GLY A 173 -3.62 -14.67 10.57
N GLU A 174 -3.59 -15.57 11.56
CA GLU A 174 -4.52 -15.50 12.71
C GLU A 174 -4.49 -14.15 13.46
N ARG A 175 -3.33 -13.48 13.47
CA ARG A 175 -3.07 -12.26 14.25
C ARG A 175 -2.03 -11.37 13.59
N THR A 176 -2.12 -10.06 13.82
CA THR A 176 -1.00 -9.14 13.58
C THR A 176 0.16 -9.45 14.53
N ALA A 177 1.36 -9.03 14.19
CA ALA A 177 2.52 -9.01 15.10
C ALA A 177 2.64 -7.64 15.76
N SER A 178 3.19 -7.61 16.99
CA SER A 178 3.66 -6.35 17.56
C SER A 178 4.93 -5.86 16.87
N ALA A 179 5.19 -4.55 16.92
CA ALA A 179 6.46 -3.99 16.44
C ALA A 179 7.67 -4.52 17.24
N LYS A 180 7.49 -4.84 18.52
CA LYS A 180 8.53 -5.40 19.39
C LYS A 180 8.95 -6.78 18.91
N GLU A 181 8.00 -7.63 18.51
CA GLU A 181 8.29 -8.95 17.96
C GLU A 181 9.09 -8.89 16.66
N VAL A 182 8.77 -7.94 15.77
CA VAL A 182 9.32 -7.90 14.41
C VAL A 182 10.60 -7.07 14.30
N TRP A 183 10.68 -5.96 15.04
CA TRP A 183 11.76 -4.97 14.93
C TRP A 183 12.45 -4.66 16.26
N GLY A 184 12.00 -5.24 17.37
CA GLY A 184 12.59 -4.99 18.70
C GLY A 184 12.19 -3.66 19.35
N PHE A 185 11.45 -2.80 18.64
CA PHE A 185 10.97 -1.52 19.15
C PHE A 185 9.52 -1.63 19.60
N ASP A 186 9.24 -1.19 20.83
CA ASP A 186 7.88 -1.18 21.36
C ASP A 186 7.18 0.14 21.03
N TYR A 187 6.14 0.06 20.22
CA TYR A 187 5.23 1.17 19.95
C TYR A 187 3.87 0.83 20.55
N PRO A 188 3.35 1.63 21.50
CA PRO A 188 2.08 1.33 22.18
C PRO A 188 0.88 1.14 21.24
N TYR A 189 0.95 1.71 20.03
CA TYR A 189 -0.07 1.61 19.00
C TYR A 189 0.15 0.46 18.01
N LEU A 190 1.31 -0.22 17.98
CA LEU A 190 1.59 -1.38 17.11
C LEU A 190 1.66 -2.67 17.92
N GLN A 191 0.50 -3.10 18.40
CA GLN A 191 0.34 -4.30 19.22
C GLN A 191 -0.28 -5.46 18.41
N SER A 192 -0.06 -6.69 18.86
CA SER A 192 -0.70 -7.87 18.26
C SER A 192 -2.20 -7.88 18.55
N ILE A 193 -3.02 -7.98 17.50
CA ILE A 193 -4.47 -8.15 17.59
C ILE A 193 -4.93 -9.33 16.73
N PRO A 194 -6.02 -10.02 17.11
CA PRO A 194 -6.64 -11.02 16.23
C PRO A 194 -7.07 -10.41 14.89
N CYS A 195 -6.81 -11.13 13.80
CA CYS A 195 -7.26 -10.80 12.45
C CYS A 195 -7.90 -12.04 11.82
N THR A 196 -9.20 -12.25 12.04
CA THR A 196 -9.91 -13.43 11.49
C THR A 196 -10.50 -13.19 10.10
N TRP A 197 -10.60 -11.92 9.71
CA TRP A 197 -11.21 -11.48 8.44
C TRP A 197 -10.38 -11.81 7.20
N ASP A 198 -9.08 -12.01 7.37
CA ASP A 198 -8.14 -12.24 6.27
C ASP A 198 -8.01 -13.71 5.86
N GLN A 199 -8.70 -14.64 6.56
CA GLN A 199 -8.70 -16.08 6.27
C GLN A 199 -9.16 -16.42 4.85
N LYS A 200 -9.98 -15.56 4.23
CA LYS A 200 -10.43 -15.69 2.83
C LYS A 200 -9.48 -15.03 1.83
N SER A 201 -8.36 -14.47 2.28
CA SER A 201 -7.35 -13.89 1.41
C SER A 201 -6.78 -14.99 0.50
N PRO A 202 -6.68 -14.76 -0.83
CA PRO A 202 -5.96 -15.66 -1.73
C PRO A 202 -4.45 -15.69 -1.42
N ARG A 203 -3.98 -14.83 -0.50
CA ARG A 203 -2.60 -14.77 -0.03
C ARG A 203 -2.42 -15.38 1.37
N TYR A 204 -3.46 -15.99 1.95
CA TYR A 204 -3.39 -16.54 3.31
C TYR A 204 -2.44 -17.71 3.44
N TYR A 205 -2.37 -18.61 2.45
CA TYR A 205 -1.40 -19.70 2.41
C TYR A 205 -0.49 -19.58 1.18
N ASP A 206 0.75 -19.99 1.33
CA ASP A 206 1.67 -20.26 0.22
C ASP A 206 2.58 -21.44 0.55
N LYS A 207 3.02 -22.13 -0.49
CA LYS A 207 3.95 -23.25 -0.37
C LYS A 207 5.09 -23.07 -1.36
N LYS A 208 6.32 -23.15 -0.88
CA LYS A 208 7.53 -23.22 -1.71
C LYS A 208 8.32 -24.49 -1.38
N GLU A 209 8.93 -25.07 -2.40
CA GLU A 209 9.79 -26.25 -2.27
C GLU A 209 11.19 -25.92 -2.78
N PHE A 210 12.20 -26.33 -2.02
CA PHE A 210 13.61 -26.10 -2.34
C PHE A 210 14.40 -27.40 -2.21
N SER A 211 15.36 -27.62 -3.10
CA SER A 211 16.41 -28.61 -2.86
C SER A 211 17.38 -28.10 -1.79
N PHE A 212 18.13 -29.01 -1.14
CA PHE A 212 19.16 -28.61 -0.17
C PHE A 212 20.22 -27.71 -0.81
N ALA A 213 20.60 -27.98 -2.06
CA ALA A 213 21.55 -27.14 -2.80
C ALA A 213 21.01 -25.73 -3.06
N GLN A 214 19.71 -25.58 -3.36
CA GLN A 214 19.09 -24.26 -3.51
C GLN A 214 19.10 -23.49 -2.18
N VAL A 215 18.78 -24.16 -1.07
CA VAL A 215 18.82 -23.53 0.25
C VAL A 215 20.24 -23.12 0.63
N GLU A 216 21.23 -23.97 0.36
CA GLU A 216 22.64 -23.63 0.61
C GLU A 216 23.11 -22.45 -0.24
N GLN A 217 22.70 -22.40 -1.51
CA GLN A 217 23.00 -21.27 -2.41
C GLN A 217 22.36 -19.96 -1.94
N LEU A 218 21.10 -19.99 -1.50
CA LEU A 218 20.35 -18.80 -1.12
C LEU A 218 20.67 -18.31 0.29
N LEU A 219 20.84 -19.24 1.25
CA LEU A 219 21.10 -18.90 2.65
C LEU A 219 22.57 -18.71 2.96
N GLY A 220 23.45 -19.38 2.21
CA GLY A 220 24.90 -19.31 2.34
C GLY A 220 25.53 -20.70 2.52
N PRO A 221 26.71 -20.96 1.91
CA PRO A 221 27.40 -22.26 1.99
C PRO A 221 27.77 -22.67 3.42
N GLU A 222 27.89 -21.70 4.32
CA GLU A 222 28.16 -21.92 5.74
C GLU A 222 27.01 -22.59 6.49
N THR A 223 25.81 -22.68 5.90
CA THR A 223 24.73 -23.51 6.42
C THR A 223 25.10 -24.99 6.39
N GLN A 224 25.90 -25.44 5.41
CA GLN A 224 26.28 -26.85 5.20
C GLN A 224 25.06 -27.80 5.20
N VAL A 225 23.90 -27.31 4.73
CA VAL A 225 22.64 -28.06 4.78
C VAL A 225 22.71 -29.31 3.91
N VAL A 226 23.43 -29.29 2.79
CA VAL A 226 23.59 -30.48 1.95
C VAL A 226 24.31 -31.59 2.71
N ALA A 227 25.44 -31.26 3.35
CA ALA A 227 26.22 -32.22 4.14
C ALA A 227 25.45 -32.70 5.38
N ALA A 228 24.75 -31.80 6.07
CA ALA A 228 23.95 -32.13 7.24
C ALA A 228 22.82 -33.12 6.89
N MET A 229 22.16 -32.94 5.74
CA MET A 229 21.09 -33.80 5.29
C MET A 229 21.58 -35.17 4.78
N GLN A 230 22.74 -35.24 4.14
CA GLN A 230 23.35 -36.51 3.70
C GLN A 230 23.73 -37.42 4.88
N ASN A 231 24.09 -36.82 6.02
CA ASN A 231 24.47 -37.56 7.23
C ASN A 231 23.27 -38.00 8.09
N ASN A 232 22.03 -37.86 7.59
CA ASN A 232 20.79 -38.13 8.34
C ASN A 232 20.74 -37.41 9.71
N SER A 233 21.32 -36.21 9.80
CA SER A 233 21.37 -35.44 11.03
C SER A 233 19.97 -34.98 11.44
N SER A 234 19.34 -35.77 12.30
CA SER A 234 18.08 -35.40 12.93
C SER A 234 18.23 -34.04 13.62
N GLY A 235 17.40 -33.06 13.25
CA GLY A 235 17.48 -31.69 13.79
C GLY A 235 18.37 -30.72 13.03
N ALA A 236 18.93 -31.09 11.86
CA ALA A 236 19.57 -30.16 10.93
C ALA A 236 18.60 -29.08 10.41
N MET A 237 17.29 -29.30 10.52
CA MET A 237 16.27 -28.30 10.29
C MET A 237 15.28 -28.30 11.44
N ALA A 238 15.25 -27.21 12.21
CA ALA A 238 14.37 -27.09 13.37
C ALA A 238 14.05 -25.64 13.68
N ILE A 239 12.76 -25.31 13.77
CA ILE A 239 12.32 -24.03 14.34
C ILE A 239 12.66 -24.05 15.84
N LEU A 240 13.43 -23.06 16.29
CA LEU A 240 13.94 -23.00 17.66
C LEU A 240 12.99 -22.24 18.58
N ASN A 241 12.35 -21.19 18.06
CA ASN A 241 11.32 -20.45 18.77
C ASN A 241 10.38 -19.74 17.78
N THR A 242 9.20 -19.43 18.27
CA THR A 242 8.20 -18.60 17.58
C THR A 242 7.84 -17.42 18.46
N THR A 243 7.42 -16.32 17.84
CA THR A 243 6.88 -15.15 18.53
C THR A 243 5.43 -15.42 18.96
N GLU A 244 4.85 -14.54 19.78
CA GLU A 244 3.45 -14.65 20.23
C GLU A 244 2.45 -14.68 19.07
N SER A 245 2.77 -14.02 17.95
CA SER A 245 1.94 -14.05 16.73
C SER A 245 2.20 -15.26 15.82
N GLY A 246 2.97 -16.26 16.28
CA GLY A 246 3.26 -17.51 15.56
C GLY A 246 4.37 -17.40 14.51
N ARG A 247 5.00 -16.23 14.38
CA ARG A 247 6.11 -16.03 13.44
C ARG A 247 7.38 -16.71 13.93
N VAL A 248 8.17 -17.26 13.01
CA VAL A 248 9.48 -17.85 13.34
C VAL A 248 10.42 -16.74 13.79
N GLY A 249 10.87 -16.82 15.04
CA GLY A 249 11.92 -15.94 15.56
C GLY A 249 13.29 -16.45 15.11
N GLN A 250 13.61 -17.70 15.44
CA GLN A 250 14.85 -18.35 15.01
C GLN A 250 14.61 -19.78 14.51
N ILE A 251 15.41 -20.17 13.53
CA ILE A 251 15.42 -21.51 12.94
C ILE A 251 16.87 -21.98 12.74
N ARG A 252 17.12 -23.25 13.05
CA ARG A 252 18.37 -23.93 12.67
C ARG A 252 18.23 -24.51 11.26
N ILE A 253 19.20 -24.21 10.40
CA ILE A 253 19.36 -24.80 9.07
C ILE A 253 20.83 -25.22 8.90
N GLY A 254 21.04 -26.53 8.87
CA GLY A 254 22.34 -27.18 9.00
C GLY A 254 23.09 -26.69 10.25
N SER A 255 24.24 -26.08 10.05
CA SER A 255 25.13 -25.58 11.12
C SER A 255 24.81 -24.15 11.56
N LYS A 256 23.84 -23.48 10.93
CA LYS A 256 23.50 -22.07 11.23
C LYS A 256 22.19 -21.94 11.98
N VAL A 257 22.15 -20.93 12.84
CA VAL A 257 20.91 -20.38 13.40
C VAL A 257 20.64 -19.06 12.69
N LEU A 258 19.49 -18.95 12.05
CA LEU A 258 19.08 -17.81 11.26
C LEU A 258 17.80 -17.23 11.85
N SER A 259 17.56 -15.93 11.63
CA SER A 259 16.27 -15.34 11.96
C SER A 259 15.20 -15.76 10.95
N GLY A 260 13.94 -15.84 11.37
CA GLY A 260 12.84 -16.09 10.43
C GLY A 260 12.70 -15.00 9.37
N ALA A 261 13.07 -13.75 9.70
CA ALA A 261 13.09 -12.63 8.76
C ALA A 261 14.16 -12.81 7.67
N GLU A 262 15.37 -13.22 8.04
CA GLU A 262 16.44 -13.52 7.08
C GLU A 262 16.06 -14.68 6.15
N VAL A 263 15.48 -15.75 6.70
CA VAL A 263 15.01 -16.88 5.88
C VAL A 263 13.89 -16.45 4.94
N ARG A 264 12.95 -15.62 5.42
CA ARG A 264 11.89 -15.04 4.58
C ARG A 264 12.48 -14.25 3.42
N GLU A 265 13.42 -13.36 3.68
CA GLU A 265 14.04 -12.52 2.65
C GLU A 265 14.80 -13.36 1.62
N LYS A 266 15.74 -14.20 2.08
CA LYS A 266 16.64 -14.95 1.21
C LYS A 266 15.94 -16.06 0.41
N LEU A 267 14.84 -16.64 0.93
CA LEU A 267 14.03 -17.63 0.22
C LEU A 267 12.80 -17.02 -0.48
N ASP A 268 12.67 -15.69 -0.47
CA ASP A 268 11.53 -14.97 -1.06
C ASP A 268 10.17 -15.47 -0.54
N LEU A 269 10.06 -15.72 0.76
CA LEU A 269 8.80 -16.18 1.37
C LEU A 269 7.84 -15.00 1.58
N ARG A 270 6.54 -15.28 1.53
CA ARG A 270 5.52 -14.25 1.77
C ARG A 270 5.60 -13.67 3.18
N SER A 271 5.86 -14.50 4.18
CA SER A 271 5.97 -14.07 5.57
C SER A 271 7.04 -14.91 6.30
N ASN A 272 7.39 -14.48 7.50
CA ASN A 272 8.15 -15.29 8.45
C ASN A 272 7.23 -16.10 9.37
N ASN A 273 5.93 -16.17 9.10
CA ASN A 273 5.02 -17.11 9.74
C ASN A 273 4.97 -18.37 8.87
N PHE A 274 5.84 -19.33 9.15
CA PHE A 274 5.94 -20.54 8.35
C PHE A 274 6.27 -21.76 9.20
N ASN A 275 5.92 -22.93 8.67
CA ASN A 275 6.49 -24.20 9.09
C ASN A 275 7.46 -24.72 8.02
N VAL A 276 8.30 -25.67 8.41
CA VAL A 276 9.23 -26.36 7.52
C VAL A 276 9.07 -27.86 7.66
N GLU A 277 9.05 -28.55 6.54
CA GLU A 277 8.94 -30.01 6.46
C GLU A 277 9.98 -30.55 5.48
N LEU A 278 10.49 -31.74 5.78
CA LEU A 278 11.38 -32.47 4.89
C LEU A 278 10.57 -33.54 4.16
N LYS A 279 10.48 -33.42 2.83
CA LYS A 279 9.70 -34.34 2.00
C LYS A 279 10.40 -34.59 0.67
N ASP A 280 10.51 -35.85 0.26
CA ASP A 280 11.06 -36.26 -1.05
C ASP A 280 12.43 -35.61 -1.36
N ASN A 281 13.32 -35.58 -0.35
CA ASN A 281 14.64 -34.93 -0.43
C ASN A 281 14.62 -33.42 -0.73
N LYS A 282 13.52 -32.75 -0.33
CA LYS A 282 13.33 -31.30 -0.43
C LYS A 282 12.93 -30.71 0.92
N ILE A 283 13.17 -29.41 1.04
CA ILE A 283 12.65 -28.55 2.10
C ILE A 283 11.36 -27.93 1.57
N VAL A 284 10.24 -28.27 2.23
CA VAL A 284 8.92 -27.70 1.98
C VAL A 284 8.68 -26.62 3.02
N VAL A 285 8.42 -25.40 2.58
CA VAL A 285 8.10 -24.27 3.45
C VAL A 285 6.65 -23.87 3.21
N ASN A 286 5.80 -24.04 4.22
CA ASN A 286 4.41 -23.59 4.17
C ASN A 286 4.30 -22.30 4.97
N THR A 287 3.95 -21.20 4.29
CA THR A 287 3.81 -19.87 4.89
C THR A 287 2.35 -19.50 5.09
N ILE A 288 2.10 -18.72 6.14
CA ILE A 288 0.81 -18.14 6.50
C ILE A 288 0.92 -16.62 6.42
N GLY A 289 -0.02 -15.99 5.73
CA GLY A 289 -0.05 -14.54 5.53
C GLY A 289 0.99 -14.03 4.53
N TYR A 290 0.97 -12.71 4.32
CA TYR A 290 1.86 -12.02 3.39
C TYR A 290 2.20 -10.63 3.91
N GLY A 291 3.50 -10.38 4.10
CA GLY A 291 4.05 -9.15 4.63
C GLY A 291 4.62 -9.31 6.04
N HIS A 292 5.05 -8.20 6.64
CA HIS A 292 5.72 -8.21 7.95
C HIS A 292 4.77 -8.47 9.13
N GLY A 293 3.46 -8.23 8.97
CA GLY A 293 2.46 -8.58 9.98
C GLY A 293 2.11 -7.48 10.97
N VAL A 294 2.80 -6.34 10.95
CA VAL A 294 2.63 -5.25 11.93
C VAL A 294 1.61 -4.23 11.41
N GLY A 295 0.80 -3.64 12.30
CA GLY A 295 -0.15 -2.60 11.97
C GLY A 295 -1.33 -3.10 11.13
N LEU A 296 -1.77 -2.30 10.15
CA LEU A 296 -3.00 -2.56 9.40
C LEU A 296 -2.86 -3.77 8.46
N CYS A 297 -3.77 -4.74 8.62
CA CYS A 297 -3.94 -5.85 7.68
C CYS A 297 -4.89 -5.43 6.55
N GLN A 298 -4.44 -5.41 5.29
CA GLN A 298 -5.24 -4.94 4.17
C GLN A 298 -6.46 -5.83 3.89
N TYR A 299 -6.26 -7.15 3.86
CA TYR A 299 -7.38 -8.09 3.71
C TYR A 299 -8.30 -8.09 4.94
N GLY A 300 -7.73 -7.90 6.12
CA GLY A 300 -8.49 -7.75 7.36
C GLY A 300 -9.37 -6.50 7.35
N ALA A 301 -8.83 -5.35 6.93
CA ALA A 301 -9.56 -4.11 6.74
C ALA A 301 -10.72 -4.28 5.73
N ASN A 302 -10.49 -5.02 4.64
CA ASN A 302 -11.54 -5.33 3.68
C ASN A 302 -12.66 -6.18 4.27
N GLY A 303 -12.35 -7.19 5.07
CA GLY A 303 -13.37 -8.01 5.73
C GLY A 303 -14.15 -7.23 6.79
N MET A 304 -13.48 -6.38 7.56
CA MET A 304 -14.15 -5.45 8.49
C MET A 304 -15.10 -4.49 7.76
N ALA A 305 -14.66 -3.93 6.63
CA ALA A 305 -15.49 -3.06 5.81
C ALA A 305 -16.72 -3.79 5.23
N LYS A 306 -16.57 -5.07 4.84
CA LYS A 306 -17.71 -5.92 4.40
C LYS A 306 -18.70 -6.19 5.52
N GLU A 307 -18.26 -6.15 6.77
CA GLU A 307 -19.11 -6.24 7.96
C GLU A 307 -19.69 -4.88 8.40
N GLY A 308 -19.49 -3.83 7.59
CA GLY A 308 -20.07 -2.50 7.80
C GLY A 308 -19.26 -1.58 8.71
N MET A 309 -18.02 -1.96 9.06
CA MET A 309 -17.14 -1.06 9.82
C MET A 309 -16.62 0.07 8.92
N ASP A 310 -16.65 1.30 9.43
CA ASP A 310 -16.07 2.44 8.74
C ASP A 310 -14.54 2.46 8.88
N TYR A 311 -13.89 3.28 8.05
CA TYR A 311 -12.43 3.41 8.05
C TYR A 311 -11.85 3.88 9.40
N ARG A 312 -12.61 4.61 10.22
CA ARG A 312 -12.16 5.09 11.54
C ARG A 312 -12.09 3.94 12.53
N GLN A 313 -13.11 3.09 12.52
CA GLN A 313 -13.14 1.86 13.30
C GLN A 313 -12.03 0.91 12.86
N ILE A 314 -11.77 0.81 11.54
CA ILE A 314 -10.66 0.02 11.01
C ILE A 314 -9.30 0.54 11.51
N ILE A 315 -9.03 1.84 11.38
CA ILE A 315 -7.77 2.44 11.84
C ILE A 315 -7.58 2.25 13.35
N THR A 316 -8.58 2.58 14.16
CA THR A 316 -8.48 2.48 15.63
C THR A 316 -8.45 1.03 16.13
N LYS A 317 -8.88 0.07 15.32
CA LYS A 317 -8.70 -1.36 15.58
C LYS A 317 -7.24 -1.79 15.41
N TYR A 318 -6.61 -1.46 14.27
CA TYR A 318 -5.25 -1.91 13.95
C TYR A 318 -4.15 -1.10 14.65
N TYR A 319 -4.43 0.16 14.96
CA TYR A 319 -3.50 1.04 15.66
C TYR A 319 -4.08 1.40 17.04
N THR A 320 -3.56 0.77 18.09
CA THR A 320 -4.16 0.83 19.42
C THR A 320 -4.03 2.23 20.04
N GLY A 321 -5.14 2.80 20.51
CA GLY A 321 -5.15 4.07 21.23
C GLY A 321 -4.86 5.32 20.39
N VAL A 322 -4.90 5.21 19.06
CA VAL A 322 -4.67 6.37 18.18
C VAL A 322 -5.89 7.27 18.07
N ALA A 323 -5.64 8.54 17.78
CA ALA A 323 -6.65 9.51 17.40
C ALA A 323 -6.51 9.87 15.91
N LEU A 324 -7.63 10.09 15.24
CA LEU A 324 -7.64 10.66 13.89
C LEU A 324 -7.69 12.19 13.99
N LYS A 325 -6.77 12.86 13.31
CA LYS A 325 -6.63 14.31 13.28
C LYS A 325 -6.53 14.79 11.83
N ASN A 326 -6.84 16.06 11.62
CA ASN A 326 -6.52 16.69 10.34
C ASN A 326 -5.11 17.28 10.43
N ILE A 327 -4.31 17.06 9.40
CA ILE A 327 -2.90 17.46 9.32
C ILE A 327 -2.70 18.97 9.39
N ASN A 328 -3.68 19.77 8.98
CA ASN A 328 -3.59 21.24 9.08
C ASN A 328 -3.59 21.75 10.54
N ALA A 329 -3.67 20.86 11.52
CA ALA A 329 -3.44 21.18 12.93
C ALA A 329 -1.95 21.24 13.32
N TYR A 330 -1.04 20.93 12.40
CA TYR A 330 0.41 20.91 12.56
C TYR A 330 1.05 21.85 11.53
#